data_AF-A0A3D2K3S5-F1
#
_entry.id   AF-A0A3D2K3S5-F1
#
_cell.length_a   1.000
_cell.length_b   1.000
_cell.length_c   1.000
_cell.angle_alpha   90.00
_cell.angle_beta   90.00
_cell.angle_gamma   90.00
#
_symmetry.space_group_name_H-M   'P 1'
#
loop_
_entity.id
_entity.type
_entity.pdbx_description
1 polymer ?
#
loop_
_entity_poly.entity_id
_entity_poly.type
_entity_poly.pdbx_seq_one_letter_code
_entity_poly.pdbx_strand_id
1 'polypeptide(L)'
;MAKYRLDYVWLDGYEPVQNLRTKCMMKEFDEFPTVDQLPDWGFDGSSTQQADGGDSDCVLKPVACYPDGTRENGVLVMCEVMLPDGSPHPTNARAGIKDDPGTWFGFEQEYFMMKDGVPLGFPKGGYPNPQGEYYCGVGYKNIGGIAREIADIHLDLCLYAGINHEGINAEVAKGQWEFQVFGKGSKRAADEIWMARFLLLRLTEEFEVDIEWHCKPLTGDWNGSGMHANFSTEFMRETGGKDYFLKLMDAFEEFTEEHIAVY
;
A
#
# COMPACT_ATOMS: atom_id res chain seq x y z
N MET A 1 -1.06 7.90 32.30
CA MET A 1 -1.22 8.29 30.90
C MET A 1 0.06 8.83 30.28
N ALA A 2 0.60 8.12 29.29
CA ALA A 2 1.67 8.61 28.41
C ALA A 2 1.07 9.41 27.24
N LYS A 3 1.83 10.33 26.66
CA LYS A 3 1.44 11.01 25.41
C LYS A 3 1.83 10.15 24.21
N TYR A 4 0.84 9.80 23.42
CA TYR A 4 0.99 9.10 22.16
C TYR A 4 0.90 10.07 20.99
N ARG A 5 1.73 9.80 19.97
CA ARG A 5 1.72 10.48 18.68
C ARG A 5 0.88 9.63 17.73
N LEU A 6 -0.24 10.17 17.28
CA LEU A 6 -1.17 9.50 16.38
C LEU A 6 -1.02 10.09 14.97
N ASP A 7 -0.33 9.39 14.07
CA ASP A 7 -0.22 9.78 12.65
C ASP A 7 -1.40 9.18 11.88
N TYR A 8 -2.42 10.01 11.59
CA TYR A 8 -3.61 9.64 10.82
C TYR A 8 -3.24 9.59 9.35
N VAL A 9 -3.47 8.44 8.70
CA VAL A 9 -3.16 8.17 7.30
C VAL A 9 -4.46 7.93 6.54
N TRP A 10 -4.60 8.54 5.36
CA TRP A 10 -5.78 8.38 4.50
C TRP A 10 -5.43 8.53 3.02
N LEU A 11 -6.38 8.18 2.16
CA LEU A 11 -6.30 8.35 0.71
C LEU A 11 -7.05 9.61 0.26
N ASP A 12 -6.40 10.39 -0.58
CA ASP A 12 -6.98 11.60 -1.16
C ASP A 12 -7.94 11.32 -2.34
N GLY A 13 -8.40 12.35 -3.04
CA GLY A 13 -9.33 12.23 -4.16
C GLY A 13 -8.71 12.39 -5.54
N TYR A 14 -7.38 12.29 -5.68
CA TYR A 14 -6.75 12.41 -6.99
C TYR A 14 -7.07 11.19 -7.87
N GLU A 15 -7.27 11.45 -9.15
CA GLU A 15 -7.50 10.44 -10.19
C GLU A 15 -6.37 10.46 -11.23
N PRO A 16 -6.07 9.33 -11.88
CA PRO A 16 -6.71 8.01 -11.69
C PRO A 16 -6.23 7.25 -10.45
N VAL A 17 -5.18 7.73 -9.77
CA VAL A 17 -4.59 7.07 -8.60
C VAL A 17 -4.57 8.01 -7.41
N GLN A 18 -5.13 7.56 -6.29
CA GLN A 18 -5.13 8.29 -5.02
C GLN A 18 -3.74 8.31 -4.40
N ASN A 19 -3.38 9.41 -3.74
CA ASN A 19 -2.17 9.51 -2.93
C ASN A 19 -2.47 9.28 -1.45
N LEU A 20 -1.47 8.79 -0.74
CA LEU A 20 -1.46 8.74 0.71
C LEU A 20 -1.19 10.12 1.30
N ARG A 21 -1.91 10.47 2.35
CA ARG A 21 -1.76 11.70 3.13
C ARG A 21 -1.61 11.35 4.59
N THR A 22 -0.92 12.20 5.36
CA THR A 22 -0.78 12.00 6.80
C THR A 22 -0.77 13.30 7.59
N LYS A 23 -1.23 13.25 8.85
CA LYS A 23 -1.08 14.31 9.85
C LYS A 23 -1.13 13.77 11.27
N CYS A 24 -0.55 14.52 12.22
CA CYS A 24 -0.30 14.05 13.58
C CYS A 24 -1.20 14.68 14.64
N MET A 25 -1.89 13.87 15.45
CA MET A 25 -2.56 14.28 16.69
C MET A 25 -1.78 13.78 17.91
N MET A 26 -1.69 14.59 18.97
CA MET A 26 -1.19 14.14 20.26
C MET A 26 -2.36 13.81 21.19
N LYS A 27 -2.34 12.63 21.83
CA LYS A 27 -3.37 12.24 22.80
C LYS A 27 -2.80 11.39 23.93
N GLU A 28 -3.46 11.42 25.07
CA GLU A 28 -3.04 10.70 26.27
C GLU A 28 -3.78 9.37 26.40
N PHE A 29 -3.04 8.29 26.64
CA PHE A 29 -3.57 6.96 26.92
C PHE A 29 -2.74 6.30 28.02
N ASP A 30 -3.33 5.36 28.76
CA ASP A 30 -2.59 4.59 29.77
C ASP A 30 -1.71 3.50 29.17
N GLU A 31 -2.13 2.97 28.02
CA GLU A 31 -1.43 1.95 27.24
C GLU A 31 -1.64 2.21 25.74
N PHE A 32 -1.10 1.34 24.87
CA PHE A 32 -1.28 1.46 23.44
C PHE A 32 -2.78 1.47 23.08
N PRO A 33 -3.29 2.48 22.36
CA PRO A 33 -4.72 2.63 22.15
C PRO A 33 -5.27 1.57 21.19
N THR A 34 -6.52 1.18 21.44
CA THR A 34 -7.36 0.45 20.48
C THR A 34 -8.03 1.42 19.52
N VAL A 35 -8.45 0.96 18.34
CA VAL A 35 -9.11 1.78 17.30
C VAL A 35 -10.32 2.54 17.86
N ASP A 36 -11.15 1.90 18.69
CA ASP A 36 -12.37 2.51 19.26
C ASP A 36 -12.09 3.66 20.25
N GLN A 37 -10.86 3.77 20.76
CA GLN A 37 -10.44 4.87 21.63
C GLN A 37 -9.93 6.08 20.84
N LEU A 38 -9.69 5.93 19.55
CA LEU A 38 -9.17 6.98 18.69
C LEU A 38 -10.30 7.90 18.25
N PRO A 39 -10.17 9.23 18.39
CA PRO A 39 -11.20 10.16 17.96
C PRO A 39 -11.25 10.29 16.44
N ASP A 40 -12.43 10.51 15.89
CA ASP A 40 -12.56 11.05 14.53
C ASP A 40 -11.86 12.41 14.42
N TRP A 41 -11.41 12.76 13.21
CA TRP A 41 -10.71 14.03 12.99
C TRP A 41 -11.04 14.66 11.63
N GLY A 42 -11.33 15.95 11.58
CA GLY A 42 -11.60 16.66 10.32
C GLY A 42 -10.34 17.08 9.57
N PHE A 43 -10.38 17.17 8.24
CA PHE A 43 -9.35 17.76 7.37
C PHE A 43 -9.97 18.58 6.24
N ASP A 44 -9.17 19.44 5.61
CA ASP A 44 -9.59 20.25 4.46
C ASP A 44 -9.54 19.41 3.16
N GLY A 45 -10.71 18.98 2.70
CA GLY A 45 -10.94 18.23 1.48
C GLY A 45 -10.60 19.01 0.20
N SER A 46 -10.64 20.35 0.23
CA SER A 46 -10.33 21.17 -0.96
C SER A 46 -8.86 21.08 -1.37
N SER A 47 -7.99 20.80 -0.41
CA SER A 47 -6.55 20.60 -0.62
C SER A 47 -6.19 19.18 -1.08
N THR A 48 -7.19 18.30 -1.27
CA THR A 48 -7.00 16.87 -1.52
C THR A 48 -7.89 16.32 -2.63
N GLN A 49 -8.57 17.17 -3.42
CA GLN A 49 -9.55 16.77 -4.44
C GLN A 49 -10.76 16.01 -3.87
N GLN A 50 -11.13 16.31 -2.63
CA GLN A 50 -12.25 15.65 -1.94
C GLN A 50 -13.40 16.61 -1.64
N ALA A 51 -13.23 17.91 -1.84
CA ALA A 51 -14.32 18.86 -1.69
C ALA A 51 -14.06 20.16 -2.46
N ASP A 52 -15.13 20.93 -2.71
CA ASP A 52 -15.00 22.29 -3.22
C ASP A 52 -14.73 23.27 -2.05
N GLY A 53 -14.04 24.38 -2.33
CA GLY A 53 -13.61 25.34 -1.28
C GLY A 53 -14.73 26.04 -0.50
N GLY A 54 -16.00 25.88 -0.87
CA GLY A 54 -17.15 26.47 -0.16
C GLY A 54 -17.72 25.60 0.96
N ASP A 55 -17.45 24.28 0.93
CA ASP A 55 -17.86 23.29 1.92
C ASP A 55 -16.83 22.16 1.92
N SER A 56 -15.68 22.41 2.57
CA SER A 56 -14.47 21.60 2.37
C SER A 56 -14.18 20.60 3.48
N ASP A 57 -15.00 20.53 4.53
CA ASP A 57 -14.72 19.66 5.67
C ASP A 57 -14.97 18.18 5.31
N CYS A 58 -13.93 17.37 5.45
CA CYS A 58 -14.01 15.90 5.38
C CYS A 58 -13.63 15.31 6.73
N VAL A 59 -14.16 14.13 7.06
CA VAL A 59 -13.92 13.45 8.34
C VAL A 59 -13.06 12.22 8.13
N LEU A 60 -11.99 12.09 8.92
CA LEU A 60 -11.18 10.89 9.08
C LEU A 60 -11.78 10.06 10.19
N LYS A 61 -12.20 8.85 9.85
CA LYS A 61 -12.68 7.85 10.80
C LYS A 61 -11.64 6.74 10.93
N PRO A 62 -11.05 6.52 12.12
CA PRO A 62 -10.11 5.43 12.36
C PRO A 62 -10.71 4.06 12.02
N VAL A 63 -9.95 3.22 11.33
CA VAL A 63 -10.37 1.85 10.96
C VAL A 63 -9.36 0.78 11.33
N ALA A 64 -8.08 1.14 11.48
CA ALA A 64 -7.04 0.28 12.02
C ALA A 64 -5.95 1.14 12.70
N CYS A 65 -5.23 0.57 13.66
CA CYS A 65 -4.11 1.22 14.32
C CYS A 65 -2.92 0.27 14.46
N TYR A 66 -1.72 0.78 14.22
CA TYR A 66 -0.47 0.03 14.18
C TYR A 66 0.61 0.74 14.99
N PRO A 67 1.49 0.04 15.71
CA PRO A 67 2.61 0.68 16.40
C PRO A 67 3.63 1.22 15.39
N ASP A 68 4.18 2.40 15.63
CA ASP A 68 5.24 3.01 14.81
C ASP A 68 6.60 2.91 15.52
N GLY A 69 7.46 2.01 15.04
CA GLY A 69 8.77 1.76 15.64
C GLY A 69 9.79 2.88 15.47
N THR A 70 9.48 3.88 14.64
CA THR A 70 10.37 5.01 14.39
C THR A 70 10.16 6.19 15.35
N ARG A 71 9.15 6.09 16.23
CA ARG A 71 8.73 7.17 17.14
C ARG A 71 8.49 6.62 18.54
N GLU A 72 8.86 7.39 19.56
CA GLU A 72 8.45 7.09 20.93
C GLU A 72 6.93 7.26 21.07
N ASN A 73 6.25 6.23 21.58
CA ASN A 73 4.78 6.18 21.67
C ASN A 73 4.07 6.52 20.35
N GLY A 74 4.63 6.08 19.22
CA GLY A 74 4.07 6.28 17.90
C GLY A 74 2.97 5.29 17.56
N VAL A 75 1.89 5.80 16.96
CA VAL A 75 0.74 5.04 16.47
C VAL A 75 0.42 5.53 15.06
N LEU A 76 0.43 4.63 14.09
CA LEU A 76 -0.12 4.87 12.77
C LEU A 76 -1.61 4.54 12.78
N VAL A 77 -2.45 5.43 12.25
CA VAL A 77 -3.91 5.28 12.26
C VAL A 77 -4.41 5.28 10.83
N MET A 78 -4.73 4.10 10.28
CA MET A 78 -5.39 4.01 8.99
C MET A 78 -6.83 4.52 9.14
N CYS A 79 -7.24 5.42 8.26
CA CYS A 79 -8.55 6.06 8.30
C CYS A 79 -9.32 5.84 7.00
N GLU A 80 -10.63 5.72 7.13
CA GLU A 80 -11.54 5.91 6.01
C GLU A 80 -12.06 7.36 5.98
N VAL A 81 -12.37 7.86 4.78
CA VAL A 81 -12.85 9.24 4.60
C VAL A 81 -14.37 9.23 4.56
N MET A 82 -14.97 10.09 5.38
CA MET A 82 -16.40 10.25 5.56
C MET A 82 -16.81 11.69 5.26
N LEU A 83 -18.04 11.86 4.81
CA LEU A 83 -18.72 13.15 4.74
C LEU A 83 -19.15 13.59 6.17
N PRO A 84 -19.37 14.90 6.40
CA PRO A 84 -19.80 15.40 7.71
C PRO A 84 -21.13 14.82 8.21
N ASP A 85 -21.98 14.30 7.32
CA ASP A 85 -23.23 13.63 7.67
C ASP A 85 -23.03 12.17 8.14
N GLY A 86 -21.79 11.67 8.13
CA GLY A 86 -21.42 10.32 8.54
C GLY A 86 -21.51 9.27 7.43
N SER A 87 -21.89 9.64 6.20
CA SER A 87 -21.86 8.74 5.04
C SER A 87 -20.43 8.62 4.46
N PRO A 88 -20.08 7.50 3.80
CA PRO A 88 -18.77 7.36 3.14
C PRO A 88 -18.57 8.43 2.06
N HIS A 89 -17.38 9.02 2.03
CA HIS A 89 -17.01 9.93 0.94
C HIS A 89 -16.98 9.19 -0.41
N PRO A 90 -17.33 9.81 -1.55
CA PRO A 90 -17.30 9.13 -2.86
C PRO A 90 -15.96 8.48 -3.23
N THR A 91 -14.85 9.01 -2.74
CA THR A 91 -13.49 8.45 -2.94
C THR A 91 -13.14 7.30 -1.99
N ASN A 92 -14.04 6.95 -1.06
CA ASN A 92 -13.83 5.91 -0.06
C ASN A 92 -14.16 4.52 -0.64
N ALA A 93 -13.23 3.97 -1.41
CA ALA A 93 -13.37 2.62 -1.97
C ALA A 93 -13.46 1.54 -0.87
N ARG A 94 -12.87 1.77 0.30
CA ARG A 94 -12.90 0.83 1.43
C ARG A 94 -14.32 0.54 1.90
N ALA A 95 -15.22 1.52 1.86
CA ALA A 95 -16.63 1.34 2.22
C ALA A 95 -17.36 0.35 1.30
N GLY A 96 -16.89 0.18 0.06
CA GLY A 96 -17.41 -0.82 -0.89
C GLY A 96 -16.88 -2.24 -0.65
N ILE A 97 -15.83 -2.41 0.15
CA ILE A 97 -15.27 -3.73 0.45
C ILE A 97 -16.19 -4.45 1.45
N LYS A 98 -16.75 -5.58 1.02
CA LYS A 98 -17.49 -6.49 1.91
C LYS A 98 -16.55 -6.95 3.03
N ASP A 99 -16.95 -6.78 4.28
CA ASP A 99 -16.18 -7.26 5.42
C ASP A 99 -16.33 -8.77 5.58
N ASP A 100 -15.31 -9.51 5.14
CA ASP A 100 -15.33 -10.97 5.08
C ASP A 100 -13.99 -11.53 5.60
N PRO A 101 -13.95 -12.02 6.86
CA PRO A 101 -12.72 -12.59 7.44
C PRO A 101 -12.32 -13.94 6.83
N GLY A 102 -13.26 -14.62 6.14
CA GLY A 102 -13.02 -15.90 5.47
C GLY A 102 -12.38 -15.76 4.09
N THR A 103 -12.42 -14.55 3.52
CA THR A 103 -11.80 -14.23 2.23
C THR A 103 -10.42 -13.64 2.46
N TRP A 104 -9.39 -14.33 1.97
CA TRP A 104 -7.99 -13.99 2.17
C TRP A 104 -7.37 -13.52 0.87
N PHE A 105 -6.44 -12.57 0.96
CA PHE A 105 -5.73 -12.01 -0.18
C PHE A 105 -4.23 -11.96 0.10
N GLY A 106 -3.43 -12.28 -0.92
CA GLY A 106 -1.99 -12.05 -0.95
C GLY A 106 -1.67 -11.11 -2.11
N PHE A 107 -1.08 -9.96 -1.81
CA PHE A 107 -0.69 -8.97 -2.82
C PHE A 107 0.82 -8.97 -2.99
N GLU A 108 1.26 -9.07 -4.23
CA GLU A 108 2.66 -8.97 -4.67
C GLU A 108 2.87 -7.58 -5.27
N GLN A 109 3.28 -6.60 -4.46
CA GLN A 109 3.40 -5.20 -4.91
C GLN A 109 4.77 -4.96 -5.54
N GLU A 110 4.80 -4.78 -6.86
CA GLU A 110 6.00 -4.34 -7.56
C GLU A 110 6.07 -2.81 -7.64
N TYR A 111 7.29 -2.27 -7.68
CA TYR A 111 7.54 -0.83 -7.77
C TYR A 111 8.95 -0.53 -8.26
N PHE A 112 9.15 0.67 -8.81
CA PHE A 112 10.48 1.20 -9.10
C PHE A 112 10.91 2.22 -8.05
N MET A 113 12.16 2.11 -7.61
CA MET A 113 12.82 3.16 -6.83
C MET A 113 13.48 4.16 -7.78
N MET A 114 13.16 5.44 -7.65
CA MET A 114 13.58 6.50 -8.55
C MET A 114 14.40 7.56 -7.79
N LYS A 115 15.48 8.06 -8.40
CA LYS A 115 16.22 9.22 -7.88
C LYS A 115 16.54 10.16 -9.02
N ASP A 116 16.27 11.46 -8.84
CA ASP A 116 16.42 12.49 -9.88
C ASP A 116 15.70 12.14 -11.20
N GLY A 117 14.53 11.50 -11.10
CA GLY A 117 13.70 11.10 -12.25
C GLY A 117 14.20 9.89 -13.04
N VAL A 118 15.20 9.15 -12.54
CA VAL A 118 15.68 7.90 -13.16
C VAL A 118 15.67 6.74 -12.16
N PRO A 119 15.48 5.48 -12.60
CA PRO A 119 15.50 4.35 -11.68
C PRO A 119 16.87 4.18 -11.02
N LEU A 120 16.87 3.74 -9.76
CA LEU A 120 18.10 3.50 -9.03
C LEU A 120 19.00 2.51 -9.76
N GLY A 121 20.25 2.92 -9.98
CA GLY A 121 21.26 2.12 -10.65
C GLY A 121 21.28 2.24 -12.18
N PHE A 122 20.39 3.05 -12.77
CA PHE A 122 20.51 3.49 -14.16
C PHE A 122 21.60 4.57 -14.28
N PRO A 123 22.41 4.57 -15.35
CA PRO A 123 23.33 5.67 -15.61
C PRO A 123 22.57 6.91 -16.10
N LYS A 124 23.03 8.10 -15.72
CA LYS A 124 22.43 9.37 -16.18
C LYS A 124 22.44 9.45 -17.71
N GLY A 125 21.26 9.61 -18.31
CA GLY A 125 21.10 9.71 -19.77
C GLY A 125 21.29 8.40 -20.54
N GLY A 126 21.23 7.25 -19.88
CA GLY A 126 21.36 5.96 -20.53
C GLY A 126 20.65 4.82 -19.79
N TYR A 127 21.00 3.61 -20.19
CA TYR A 127 20.43 2.38 -19.66
C TYR A 127 21.52 1.52 -19.03
N PRO A 128 21.21 0.69 -18.02
CA PRO A 128 22.13 -0.33 -17.55
C PRO A 128 22.29 -1.43 -18.61
N ASN A 129 23.01 -2.50 -18.27
CA ASN A 129 23.04 -3.69 -19.13
C ASN A 129 21.63 -4.27 -19.33
N PRO A 130 21.42 -5.12 -20.35
CA PRO A 130 20.13 -5.79 -20.53
C PRO A 130 19.69 -6.56 -19.28
N GLN A 131 18.37 -6.72 -19.13
CA GLN A 131 17.76 -7.50 -18.05
C GLN A 131 18.31 -8.94 -18.02
N GLY A 132 18.46 -9.50 -16.82
CA GLY A 132 18.95 -10.87 -16.62
C GLY A 132 19.53 -11.10 -15.24
N GLU A 133 20.66 -10.44 -14.91
CA GLU A 133 21.34 -10.65 -13.61
C GLU A 133 20.69 -9.89 -12.43
N TYR A 134 19.62 -9.13 -12.68
CA TYR A 134 18.99 -8.27 -11.68
C TYR A 134 18.00 -9.00 -10.78
N TYR A 135 17.15 -9.84 -11.36
CA TYR A 135 16.15 -10.62 -10.62
C TYR A 135 16.81 -11.47 -9.53
N CYS A 136 16.37 -11.29 -8.29
CA CYS A 136 16.96 -11.93 -7.11
C CYS A 136 18.50 -11.79 -7.02
N GLY A 137 19.05 -10.73 -7.62
CA GLY A 137 20.48 -10.52 -7.76
C GLY A 137 21.18 -10.17 -6.44
N VAL A 138 22.50 -10.31 -6.42
CA VAL A 138 23.36 -9.90 -5.30
C VAL A 138 24.59 -9.14 -5.81
N GLY A 139 25.09 -8.21 -4.98
CA GLY A 139 26.27 -7.41 -5.28
C GLY A 139 25.96 -6.08 -5.97
N TYR A 140 26.87 -5.12 -5.76
CA TYR A 140 26.72 -3.72 -6.18
C TYR A 140 26.39 -3.56 -7.68
N LYS A 141 26.98 -4.40 -8.54
CA LYS A 141 26.73 -4.39 -10.01
C LYS A 141 25.23 -4.52 -10.33
N ASN A 142 24.53 -5.39 -9.62
CA ASN A 142 23.15 -5.79 -9.94
C ASN A 142 22.15 -5.00 -9.10
N ILE A 143 22.47 -4.74 -7.83
CA ILE A 143 21.54 -4.15 -6.85
C ILE A 143 21.75 -2.66 -6.62
N GLY A 144 22.96 -2.14 -6.82
CA GLY A 144 23.32 -0.77 -6.46
C GLY A 144 23.66 -0.60 -4.98
N GLY A 145 23.69 0.66 -4.52
CA GLY A 145 24.19 1.02 -3.19
C GLY A 145 23.16 0.98 -2.07
N ILE A 146 21.94 1.47 -2.33
CA ILE A 146 20.92 1.73 -1.28
C ILE A 146 19.61 0.95 -1.46
N ALA A 147 19.37 0.35 -2.63
CA ALA A 147 18.06 -0.21 -2.95
C ALA A 147 17.67 -1.39 -2.02
N ARG A 148 18.64 -2.26 -1.69
CA ARG A 148 18.43 -3.35 -0.73
C ARG A 148 18.24 -2.85 0.70
N GLU A 149 18.97 -1.81 1.10
CA GLU A 149 18.83 -1.21 2.43
C GLU A 149 17.41 -0.67 2.63
N ILE A 150 16.88 0.04 1.64
CA ILE A 150 15.49 0.53 1.67
C ILE A 150 14.50 -0.64 1.77
N ALA A 151 14.67 -1.69 0.97
CA ALA A 151 13.77 -2.86 0.98
C ALA A 151 13.81 -3.62 2.31
N ASP A 152 15.00 -3.84 2.88
CA ASP A 152 15.18 -4.54 4.15
C ASP A 152 14.61 -3.72 5.32
N ILE A 153 14.86 -2.40 5.37
CA ILE A 153 14.29 -1.52 6.41
C ILE A 153 12.77 -1.45 6.30
N HIS A 154 12.23 -1.37 5.07
CA HIS A 154 10.78 -1.36 4.85
C HIS A 154 10.11 -2.64 5.36
N LEU A 155 10.71 -3.80 5.10
CA LEU A 155 10.27 -5.09 5.64
C LEU A 155 10.23 -5.04 7.18
N ASP A 156 11.31 -4.60 7.82
CA ASP A 156 11.41 -4.51 9.29
C ASP A 156 10.36 -3.55 9.88
N LEU A 157 10.10 -2.42 9.22
CA LEU A 157 9.06 -1.46 9.62
C LEU A 157 7.66 -2.09 9.54
N CYS A 158 7.38 -2.85 8.48
CA CYS A 158 6.10 -3.54 8.33
C CYS A 158 5.92 -4.63 9.40
N LEU A 159 6.96 -5.43 9.66
CA LEU A 159 6.94 -6.46 10.70
C LEU A 159 6.74 -5.84 12.09
N TYR A 160 7.41 -4.73 12.39
CA TYR A 160 7.20 -4.01 13.65
C TYR A 160 5.76 -3.51 13.80
N ALA A 161 5.18 -2.97 12.71
CA ALA A 161 3.80 -2.52 12.67
C ALA A 161 2.77 -3.68 12.81
N GLY A 162 3.22 -4.94 12.73
CA GLY A 162 2.34 -6.11 12.75
C GLY A 162 1.59 -6.34 11.44
N ILE A 163 2.05 -5.74 10.34
CA ILE A 163 1.60 -6.05 8.99
C ILE A 163 2.10 -7.46 8.64
N ASN A 164 1.22 -8.32 8.11
CA ASN A 164 1.60 -9.68 7.75
C ASN A 164 2.34 -9.69 6.40
N HIS A 165 3.62 -9.34 6.48
CA HIS A 165 4.55 -9.25 5.37
C HIS A 165 5.23 -10.60 5.12
N GLU A 166 5.12 -11.13 3.90
CA GLU A 166 5.54 -12.50 3.56
C GLU A 166 6.92 -12.58 2.90
N GLY A 167 7.38 -11.50 2.26
CA GLY A 167 8.71 -11.48 1.64
C GLY A 167 8.99 -10.25 0.80
N ILE A 168 10.23 -10.19 0.29
CA ILE A 168 10.70 -9.20 -0.67
C ILE A 168 11.59 -9.87 -1.71
N ASN A 169 11.66 -9.30 -2.92
CA ASN A 169 12.65 -9.65 -3.93
C ASN A 169 13.04 -8.46 -4.79
N ALA A 170 14.27 -8.49 -5.31
CA ALA A 170 14.67 -7.62 -6.40
C ALA A 170 14.06 -8.16 -7.69
N GLU A 171 13.41 -7.29 -8.45
CA GLU A 171 12.69 -7.66 -9.66
C GLU A 171 13.59 -7.69 -10.91
N VAL A 172 13.01 -8.05 -12.05
CA VAL A 172 13.72 -8.28 -13.33
C VAL A 172 14.44 -7.02 -13.83
N ALA A 173 13.87 -5.83 -13.65
CA ALA A 173 14.51 -4.59 -14.02
C ALA A 173 15.37 -4.03 -12.89
N LYS A 174 16.51 -3.41 -13.23
CA LYS A 174 17.38 -2.80 -12.22
C LYS A 174 16.66 -1.64 -11.51
N GLY A 175 16.66 -1.65 -10.18
CA GLY A 175 15.94 -0.66 -9.38
C GLY A 175 14.45 -0.96 -9.20
N GLN A 176 13.94 -2.05 -9.78
CA GLN A 176 12.62 -2.59 -9.51
C GLN A 176 12.68 -3.57 -8.34
N TRP A 177 11.67 -3.53 -7.49
CA TRP A 177 11.54 -4.39 -6.31
C TRP A 177 10.10 -4.81 -6.13
N GLU A 178 9.92 -5.85 -5.34
CA GLU A 178 8.62 -6.36 -4.93
C GLU A 178 8.60 -6.60 -3.42
N PHE A 179 7.43 -6.36 -2.81
CA PHE A 179 7.12 -6.82 -1.48
C PHE A 179 5.76 -7.53 -1.43
N GLN A 180 5.62 -8.54 -0.58
CA GLN A 180 4.39 -9.33 -0.49
C GLN A 180 3.69 -9.16 0.86
N VAL A 181 2.38 -8.92 0.84
CA VAL A 181 1.53 -8.80 2.04
C VAL A 181 0.36 -9.77 1.94
N PHE A 182 0.11 -10.52 3.02
CA PHE A 182 -0.99 -11.49 3.08
C PHE A 182 -2.00 -11.14 4.17
N GLY A 183 -3.20 -10.72 3.77
CA GLY A 183 -4.28 -10.38 4.68
C GLY A 183 -5.30 -11.52 4.85
N LYS A 184 -5.54 -11.92 6.10
CA LYS A 184 -6.67 -12.78 6.47
C LYS A 184 -7.90 -11.91 6.74
N GLY A 185 -8.67 -11.69 5.70
CA GLY A 185 -9.86 -10.85 5.70
C GLY A 185 -9.76 -9.73 4.68
N SER A 186 -10.83 -9.51 3.92
CA SER A 186 -10.88 -8.57 2.80
C SER A 186 -10.48 -7.13 3.16
N LYS A 187 -11.08 -6.56 4.21
CA LYS A 187 -10.75 -5.19 4.66
C LYS A 187 -9.34 -5.11 5.24
N ARG A 188 -8.96 -6.11 6.03
CA ARG A 188 -7.61 -6.18 6.62
C ARG A 188 -6.53 -6.19 5.54
N ALA A 189 -6.71 -7.00 4.49
CA ALA A 189 -5.76 -7.07 3.38
C ALA A 189 -5.61 -5.71 2.68
N ALA A 190 -6.72 -5.00 2.46
CA ALA A 190 -6.71 -3.66 1.88
C ALA A 190 -6.05 -2.62 2.81
N ASP A 191 -6.33 -2.67 4.11
CA ASP A 191 -5.74 -1.74 5.08
C ASP A 191 -4.21 -1.95 5.19
N GLU A 192 -3.77 -3.21 5.26
CA GLU A 192 -2.36 -3.57 5.40
C GLU A 192 -1.52 -3.23 4.17
N ILE A 193 -2.03 -3.43 2.95
CA ILE A 193 -1.27 -3.07 1.73
C ILE A 193 -1.05 -1.56 1.63
N TRP A 194 -2.05 -0.75 1.99
CA TRP A 194 -1.93 0.71 2.01
C TRP A 194 -0.99 1.20 3.09
N MET A 195 -1.02 0.59 4.28
CA MET A 195 -0.08 0.93 5.35
C MET A 195 1.36 0.50 5.02
N ALA A 196 1.55 -0.62 4.32
CA ALA A 196 2.86 -1.01 3.80
C ALA A 196 3.38 0.01 2.78
N ARG A 197 2.55 0.47 1.84
CA ARG A 197 2.90 1.56 0.90
C ARG A 197 3.25 2.85 1.63
N PHE A 198 2.48 3.24 2.65
CA PHE A 198 2.76 4.43 3.47
C PHE A 198 4.12 4.35 4.15
N LEU A 199 4.44 3.21 4.77
CA LEU A 199 5.72 3.00 5.42
C LEU A 199 6.88 3.10 4.42
N LEU A 200 6.72 2.55 3.21
CA LEU A 200 7.74 2.67 2.15
C LEU A 200 7.94 4.12 1.73
N LEU A 201 6.87 4.84 1.41
CA LEU A 201 6.95 6.25 0.98
C LEU A 201 7.60 7.12 2.06
N ARG A 202 7.18 6.95 3.32
CA ARG A 202 7.74 7.69 4.45
C ARG A 202 9.23 7.36 4.67
N LEU A 203 9.61 6.09 4.49
CA LEU A 203 11.01 5.68 4.58
C LEU A 203 11.84 6.34 3.48
N THR A 204 11.37 6.33 2.23
CA THR A 204 12.18 6.78 1.10
C THR A 204 12.41 8.29 1.07
N GLU A 205 11.63 9.08 1.83
CA GLU A 205 11.88 10.50 2.10
C GLU A 205 13.33 10.75 2.59
N GLU A 206 13.87 9.91 3.49
CA GLU A 206 15.21 10.11 4.06
C GLU A 206 16.35 9.78 3.08
N PHE A 207 16.05 8.96 2.06
CA PHE A 207 16.99 8.57 1.01
C PHE A 207 16.94 9.50 -0.21
N GLU A 208 15.96 10.43 -0.23
CA GLU A 208 15.60 11.24 -1.39
C GLU A 208 15.33 10.33 -2.61
N VAL A 209 14.51 9.30 -2.38
CA VAL A 209 14.10 8.31 -3.38
C VAL A 209 12.58 8.39 -3.51
N ASP A 210 12.11 8.51 -4.74
CA ASP A 210 10.69 8.40 -5.07
C ASP A 210 10.33 6.94 -5.36
N ILE A 211 9.06 6.60 -5.16
CA ILE A 211 8.50 5.30 -5.56
C ILE A 211 7.56 5.51 -6.75
N GLU A 212 7.80 4.76 -7.81
CA GLU A 212 6.98 4.75 -9.00
C GLU A 212 6.14 3.46 -9.05
N TRP A 213 4.81 3.64 -9.06
CA TRP A 213 3.81 2.58 -9.04
C TRP A 213 3.24 2.28 -10.44
N HIS A 214 3.48 3.17 -11.41
CA HIS A 214 2.90 3.06 -12.74
C HIS A 214 3.29 1.72 -13.39
N CYS A 215 2.32 1.02 -13.98
CA CYS A 215 2.49 -0.36 -14.44
C CYS A 215 3.51 -0.51 -15.59
N LYS A 216 3.86 0.58 -16.26
CA LYS A 216 4.90 0.62 -17.28
C LYS A 216 5.65 1.95 -17.23
N PRO A 217 6.57 2.14 -16.27
CA PRO A 217 7.21 3.44 -16.07
C PRO A 217 8.37 3.67 -17.06
N LEU A 218 8.90 2.59 -17.65
CA LEU A 218 10.00 2.62 -18.60
C LEU A 218 9.52 2.24 -20.00
N THR A 219 9.91 3.05 -20.99
CA THR A 219 9.70 2.77 -22.41
C THR A 219 10.72 1.76 -22.93
N GLY A 220 10.30 0.85 -23.81
CA GLY A 220 11.16 -0.15 -24.44
C GLY A 220 11.02 -1.54 -23.80
N ASP A 221 12.05 -2.37 -23.95
CA ASP A 221 12.08 -3.77 -23.50
C ASP A 221 12.51 -3.89 -22.03
N TRP A 222 11.78 -3.20 -21.15
CA TRP A 222 11.91 -3.26 -19.70
C TRP A 222 10.65 -3.87 -19.10
N ASN A 223 10.78 -4.61 -18.01
CA ASN A 223 9.61 -5.16 -17.32
C ASN A 223 8.66 -4.03 -16.84
N GLY A 224 7.36 -4.34 -16.84
CA GLY A 224 6.37 -3.50 -16.18
C GLY A 224 6.35 -3.77 -14.67
N SER A 225 5.51 -3.04 -13.94
CA SER A 225 5.24 -3.27 -12.53
C SER A 225 3.80 -3.73 -12.33
N GLY A 226 3.63 -4.91 -11.73
CA GLY A 226 2.33 -5.48 -11.39
C GLY A 226 1.93 -5.29 -9.92
N MET A 227 0.68 -5.65 -9.63
CA MET A 227 0.28 -6.04 -8.28
C MET A 227 -0.49 -7.35 -8.36
N HIS A 228 0.21 -8.49 -8.41
CA HIS A 228 -0.49 -9.77 -8.51
C HIS A 228 -1.34 -9.99 -7.26
N ALA A 229 -2.57 -10.47 -7.46
CA ALA A 229 -3.53 -10.71 -6.40
C ALA A 229 -3.84 -12.21 -6.31
N ASN A 230 -3.26 -12.84 -5.29
CA ASN A 230 -3.65 -14.17 -4.84
C ASN A 230 -4.91 -14.02 -3.98
N PHE A 231 -5.92 -14.87 -4.15
CA PHE A 231 -7.10 -14.84 -3.29
C PHE A 231 -7.66 -16.23 -3.01
N SER A 232 -8.34 -16.38 -1.86
CA SER A 232 -9.11 -17.59 -1.55
C SER A 232 -10.26 -17.31 -0.59
N THR A 233 -11.36 -18.03 -0.77
CA THR A 233 -12.43 -18.13 0.24
C THR A 233 -12.25 -19.39 1.08
N GLU A 234 -12.92 -19.47 2.23
CA GLU A 234 -12.99 -20.70 3.02
C GLU A 234 -13.45 -21.90 2.18
N PHE A 235 -14.47 -21.69 1.33
CA PHE A 235 -14.95 -22.73 0.42
C PHE A 235 -13.85 -23.22 -0.53
N MET A 236 -13.07 -22.31 -1.14
CA MET A 236 -11.96 -22.69 -2.03
C MET A 236 -10.91 -23.54 -1.32
N ARG A 237 -10.61 -23.23 -0.05
CA ARG A 237 -9.58 -23.91 0.73
C ARG A 237 -10.03 -25.27 1.25
N GLU A 238 -11.27 -25.39 1.69
CA GLU A 238 -11.74 -26.57 2.43
C GLU A 238 -12.60 -27.53 1.61
N THR A 239 -13.34 -27.02 0.62
CA THR A 239 -14.31 -27.82 -0.15
C THR A 239 -13.96 -27.86 -1.64
N GLY A 240 -13.84 -26.69 -2.27
CA GLY A 240 -13.45 -26.42 -3.65
C GLY A 240 -13.46 -27.60 -4.64
N GLY A 241 -12.33 -27.79 -5.32
CA GLY A 241 -12.15 -28.85 -6.31
C GLY A 241 -12.34 -28.39 -7.76
N LYS A 242 -11.94 -29.25 -8.70
CA LYS A 242 -11.78 -28.91 -10.12
C LYS A 242 -13.02 -28.24 -10.72
N ASP A 243 -14.20 -28.79 -10.49
CA ASP A 243 -15.44 -28.29 -11.08
C ASP A 243 -15.80 -26.89 -10.56
N TYR A 244 -15.49 -26.58 -9.30
CA TYR A 244 -15.67 -25.25 -8.74
C TYR A 244 -14.69 -24.26 -9.38
N PHE A 245 -13.41 -24.64 -9.50
CA PHE A 245 -12.39 -23.77 -10.12
C PHE A 245 -12.67 -23.51 -11.60
N LEU A 246 -13.17 -24.49 -12.36
CA LEU A 246 -13.57 -24.26 -13.75
C LEU A 246 -14.69 -23.21 -13.85
N LYS A 247 -15.74 -23.32 -13.03
CA LYS A 247 -16.80 -22.31 -12.96
C LYS A 247 -16.30 -20.94 -12.49
N LEU A 248 -15.32 -20.92 -11.59
CA LEU A 248 -14.69 -19.69 -11.15
C LEU A 248 -13.94 -19.02 -12.31
N MET A 249 -13.20 -19.78 -13.11
CA MET A 249 -12.51 -19.26 -14.31
C MET A 249 -13.52 -18.77 -15.36
N ASP A 250 -14.62 -19.50 -15.58
CA ASP A 250 -15.71 -19.05 -16.47
C ASP A 250 -16.26 -17.69 -16.02
N ALA A 251 -16.40 -17.47 -14.71
CA ALA A 251 -16.83 -16.17 -14.18
C ALA A 251 -15.78 -15.06 -14.37
N PHE A 252 -14.48 -15.36 -14.23
CA PHE A 252 -13.43 -14.39 -14.56
C PHE A 252 -13.44 -14.01 -16.04
N GLU A 253 -13.67 -14.98 -16.94
CA GLU A 253 -13.80 -14.72 -18.37
C GLU A 253 -15.02 -13.84 -18.67
N GLU A 254 -16.17 -14.11 -18.02
CA GLU A 254 -17.39 -13.32 -18.19
C GLU A 254 -17.21 -11.85 -17.78
N PHE A 255 -16.51 -11.59 -16.67
CA PHE A 255 -16.34 -10.24 -16.09
C PHE A 255 -14.96 -9.62 -16.34
N THR A 256 -14.26 -10.06 -17.39
CA THR A 256 -12.88 -9.60 -17.67
C THR A 256 -12.80 -8.09 -17.86
N GLU A 257 -13.70 -7.49 -18.64
CA GLU A 257 -13.65 -6.06 -18.94
C GLU A 257 -13.97 -5.20 -17.70
N GLU A 258 -14.90 -5.66 -16.85
CA GLU A 258 -15.23 -5.01 -15.58
C GLU A 258 -14.07 -5.07 -14.60
N HIS A 259 -13.33 -6.19 -14.57
CA HIS A 259 -12.12 -6.31 -13.74
C HIS A 259 -11.01 -5.39 -14.26
N ILE A 260 -10.76 -5.37 -15.57
CA ILE A 260 -9.76 -4.47 -16.18
C ILE A 260 -10.10 -3.00 -15.95
N ALA A 261 -11.38 -2.62 -15.91
CA ALA A 261 -11.79 -1.24 -15.65
C ALA A 261 -11.49 -0.75 -14.23
N VAL A 262 -11.24 -1.66 -13.27
CA VAL A 262 -10.98 -1.34 -11.86
C VAL A 262 -9.62 -1.81 -11.36
N TYR A 263 -8.75 -2.30 -12.26
CA TYR A 263 -7.34 -2.62 -12.01
C TYR A 263 -6.44 -1.45 -12.41
#